data_AF-X1SJ85-F1
#
_entry.id   AF-X1SJ85-F1
#
_cell.length_a   1.000
_cell.length_b   1.000
_cell.length_c   1.000
_cell.angle_alpha   90.00
_cell.angle_beta   90.00
_cell.angle_gamma   90.00
#
_symmetry.space_group_name_H-M   'P 1'
#
loop_
_entity.id
_entity.type
_entity.pdbx_description
1 polymer ?
#
loop_
_entity_poly.entity_id
_entity_poly.type
_entity_poly.pdbx_seq_one_letter_code
_entity_poly.pdbx_strand_id
1 'polypeptide(L)'
;MRSRIFEEMTPEWKDCYTAGIFTEFMEQRAPGHTVADDKIYQKGFSDFIQDIEKNIQNLDYLNDPEAYDKQEELKAMLIYAKAIISFADRYAKKALEMAEAEKNPQRMKELQKITEVCSHSN
;
A
#
# COMPACT_ATOMS: atom_id res chain seq x y z
N MET A 1 -5.19 -17.54 -8.31
CA MET A 1 -5.47 -17.72 -6.87
C MET A 1 -6.65 -18.66 -6.67
N ARG A 2 -7.85 -18.35 -7.19
CA ARG A 2 -9.01 -19.26 -7.17
C ARG A 2 -8.70 -20.70 -7.60
N SER A 3 -8.13 -20.87 -8.80
CA SER A 3 -7.83 -22.20 -9.35
C SER A 3 -6.93 -23.01 -8.42
N ARG A 4 -5.87 -22.39 -7.89
CA ARG A 4 -4.98 -23.02 -6.91
C ARG A 4 -5.72 -23.45 -5.64
N ILE A 5 -6.60 -22.61 -5.09
CA ILE A 5 -7.41 -22.99 -3.92
C ILE A 5 -8.22 -24.24 -4.24
N PHE A 6 -8.97 -24.24 -5.35
CA PHE A 6 -9.81 -25.39 -5.71
C PHE A 6 -9.01 -26.63 -6.12
N GLU A 7 -7.80 -26.49 -6.67
CA GLU A 7 -6.90 -27.62 -6.95
C GLU A 7 -6.45 -28.32 -5.66
N GLU A 8 -6.16 -27.56 -4.61
CA GLU A 8 -5.66 -28.07 -3.33
C GLU A 8 -6.75 -28.59 -2.37
N MET A 9 -8.03 -28.26 -2.59
CA MET A 9 -9.13 -28.70 -1.72
C MET A 9 -9.57 -30.15 -2.01
N THR A 10 -9.98 -30.86 -0.96
CA THR A 10 -10.51 -32.22 -1.06
C THR A 10 -11.89 -32.26 -1.75
N PRO A 11 -12.33 -33.42 -2.27
CA PRO A 11 -13.68 -33.58 -2.83
C PRO A 11 -14.79 -33.18 -1.84
N GLU A 12 -14.68 -33.59 -0.57
CA GLU A 12 -15.70 -33.33 0.45
C GLU A 12 -15.86 -31.84 0.75
N TRP A 13 -14.76 -31.09 0.73
CA TRP A 13 -14.79 -29.63 0.87
C TRP A 13 -15.56 -28.99 -0.30
N LYS A 14 -15.30 -29.44 -1.53
CA LYS A 14 -15.95 -28.94 -2.75
C LYS A 14 -17.43 -29.26 -2.77
N ASP A 15 -17.82 -30.45 -2.31
CA ASP A 15 -19.22 -30.85 -2.21
C ASP A 15 -19.98 -29.96 -1.22
N CYS A 16 -19.41 -29.72 -0.03
CA CYS A 16 -20.00 -28.81 0.97
C CYS A 16 -20.08 -27.35 0.48
N TYR A 17 -19.04 -26.84 -0.18
CA TYR A 17 -19.03 -25.52 -0.79
C TYR A 17 -20.11 -25.41 -1.89
N THR A 18 -20.21 -26.41 -2.78
CA THR A 18 -21.17 -26.43 -3.90
C THR A 18 -22.61 -26.58 -3.41
N ALA A 19 -22.82 -27.31 -2.31
CA ALA A 19 -24.11 -27.44 -1.64
C ALA A 19 -24.51 -26.19 -0.83
N GLY A 20 -23.62 -25.18 -0.73
CA GLY A 20 -23.89 -23.93 -0.01
C GLY A 20 -23.86 -24.04 1.52
N ILE A 21 -23.14 -25.03 2.06
CA ILE A 21 -23.00 -25.23 3.52
C ILE A 21 -22.10 -24.15 4.14
N PHE A 22 -21.07 -23.71 3.41
CA PHE A 22 -20.22 -22.57 3.75
C PHE A 22 -19.75 -21.87 2.46
N THR A 23 -19.10 -20.71 2.61
CA THR A 23 -18.48 -19.96 1.52
C THR A 23 -16.97 -19.81 1.75
N GLU A 24 -16.22 -19.52 0.69
CA GLU A 24 -14.79 -19.23 0.75
C GLU A 24 -14.55 -17.75 0.39
N PHE A 25 -14.06 -16.97 1.34
CA PHE A 25 -13.96 -15.51 1.17
C PHE A 25 -12.82 -15.10 0.23
N MET A 26 -11.73 -15.87 0.23
CA MET A 26 -10.50 -15.55 -0.50
C MET A 26 -10.50 -16.07 -1.95
N GLU A 27 -11.57 -16.72 -2.41
CA GLU A 27 -11.66 -17.26 -3.77
C GLU A 27 -11.59 -16.16 -4.85
N GLN A 28 -12.05 -14.95 -4.53
CA GLN A 28 -12.18 -13.83 -5.46
C GLN A 28 -11.61 -12.52 -4.89
N ARG A 29 -11.16 -12.51 -3.63
CA ARG A 29 -10.64 -11.32 -2.95
C ARG A 29 -9.38 -11.67 -2.18
N ALA A 30 -8.49 -10.69 -2.01
CA ALA A 30 -7.40 -10.83 -1.04
C ALA A 30 -7.98 -10.85 0.39
N PRO A 31 -7.27 -11.41 1.38
CA PRO A 31 -7.75 -11.51 2.76
C PRO A 31 -8.23 -10.18 3.33
N GLY A 32 -7.44 -9.11 3.19
CA GLY A 32 -7.80 -7.78 3.69
C GLY A 32 -8.13 -7.82 5.19
N HIS A 33 -9.32 -7.30 5.56
CA HIS A 33 -9.85 -7.28 6.93
C HIS A 33 -8.86 -6.81 8.00
N THR A 34 -8.15 -5.74 7.68
CA THR A 34 -7.27 -5.04 8.61
C THR A 34 -7.77 -3.62 8.85
N VAL A 35 -7.26 -2.99 9.91
CA VAL A 35 -7.51 -1.59 10.26
C VAL A 35 -6.15 -0.88 10.33
N ALA A 36 -6.11 0.39 9.92
CA ALA A 36 -4.90 1.18 9.99
C ALA A 36 -4.44 1.36 11.44
N ASP A 37 -3.12 1.40 11.64
CA ASP A 37 -2.53 1.83 12.90
C ASP A 37 -2.46 3.36 12.98
N ASP A 38 -1.74 3.89 13.98
CA ASP A 38 -1.57 5.31 14.21
C ASP A 38 -0.29 5.92 13.61
N LYS A 39 0.57 5.10 12.98
CA LYS A 39 1.92 5.55 12.60
C LYS A 39 1.88 6.65 11.54
N ILE A 40 0.93 6.60 10.61
CA ILE A 40 0.79 7.60 9.54
C ILE A 40 0.43 9.00 10.04
N TYR A 41 -0.02 9.13 11.29
CA TYR A 41 -0.29 10.42 11.91
C TYR A 41 0.96 11.01 12.59
N GLN A 42 2.00 10.20 12.78
CA GLN A 42 3.24 10.57 13.47
C GLN A 42 4.46 10.57 12.53
N LYS A 43 4.38 9.84 11.41
CA LYS A 43 5.46 9.64 10.44
C LYS A 43 4.99 9.88 9.01
N GLY A 44 5.83 10.55 8.22
CA GLY A 44 5.68 10.62 6.77
C GLY A 44 6.25 9.38 6.08
N PHE A 45 5.91 9.17 4.81
CA PHE A 45 6.48 8.06 4.02
C PHE A 45 7.99 8.16 3.82
N SER A 46 8.57 9.36 3.88
CA SER A 46 10.03 9.56 3.92
C SER A 46 10.67 8.98 5.18
N ASP A 47 10.01 9.06 6.34
CA ASP A 47 10.50 8.44 7.58
C ASP A 47 10.45 6.91 7.48
N PHE A 48 9.37 6.37 6.91
CA PHE A 48 9.26 4.92 6.65
C PHE A 48 10.35 4.43 5.68
N ILE A 49 10.68 5.21 4.64
CA ILE A 49 11.78 4.89 3.73
C ILE A 49 13.11 4.77 4.49
N GLN A 50 13.41 5.74 5.37
CA GLN A 50 14.63 5.70 6.19
C GLN A 50 14.64 4.50 7.14
N ASP A 51 13.52 4.20 7.79
CA ASP A 51 13.40 3.02 8.65
C ASP A 51 13.62 1.73 7.85
N ILE A 52 13.04 1.60 6.66
CA ILE A 52 13.20 0.43 5.80
C ILE A 52 14.66 0.27 5.37
N GLU A 53 15.30 1.34 4.88
CA GLU A 53 16.71 1.32 4.44
C GLU A 53 17.65 0.96 5.60
N LYS A 54 17.40 1.49 6.80
CA LYS A 54 18.13 1.12 8.01
C LYS A 54 17.93 -0.35 8.37
N ASN A 55 16.73 -0.90 8.24
CA ASN A 55 16.48 -2.31 8.52
C ASN A 55 17.20 -3.22 7.51
N ILE A 56 17.19 -2.86 6.21
CA ILE A 56 17.93 -3.60 5.17
C ILE A 56 19.43 -3.64 5.48
N GLN A 57 20.01 -2.52 5.90
CA GLN A 57 21.43 -2.42 6.23
C GLN A 57 21.84 -3.27 7.45
N ASN A 58 20.90 -3.54 8.35
CA ASN A 58 21.15 -4.27 9.60
C ASN A 58 20.76 -5.76 9.54
N LEU A 59 20.39 -6.28 8.37
CA LEU A 59 20.08 -7.71 8.21
C LEU A 59 21.32 -8.58 8.46
N ASP A 60 21.17 -9.60 9.29
CA ASP A 60 22.22 -10.58 9.60
C ASP A 60 22.19 -11.76 8.62
N TYR A 61 22.84 -11.60 7.47
CA TYR A 61 22.93 -12.67 6.47
C TYR A 61 23.75 -13.89 6.90
N LEU A 62 24.49 -13.82 8.01
CA LEU A 62 25.33 -14.93 8.47
C LEU A 62 24.57 -15.88 9.38
N ASN A 63 23.72 -15.35 10.25
CA ASN A 63 23.04 -16.15 11.27
C ASN A 63 21.50 -16.18 11.14
N ASP A 64 20.88 -15.29 10.35
CA ASP A 64 19.44 -15.30 10.13
C ASP A 64 19.09 -16.04 8.82
N PRO A 65 18.52 -17.26 8.89
CA PRO A 65 18.14 -18.01 7.70
C PRO A 65 17.02 -17.36 6.89
N GLU A 66 16.26 -16.42 7.47
CA GLU A 66 15.20 -15.66 6.80
C GLU A 66 15.70 -14.32 6.24
N ALA A 67 16.98 -13.98 6.39
CA ALA A 67 17.52 -12.67 6.02
C ALA A 67 17.21 -12.29 4.57
N TYR A 68 17.27 -13.27 3.66
CA TYR A 68 16.95 -13.04 2.25
C TYR A 68 15.47 -12.71 2.03
N ASP A 69 14.55 -13.48 2.63
CA ASP A 69 13.11 -13.24 2.48
C ASP A 69 12.71 -11.89 3.09
N LYS A 70 13.28 -11.54 4.26
CA LYS A 70 13.12 -10.22 4.89
C LYS A 70 13.64 -9.11 4.00
N GLN A 71 14.77 -9.31 3.33
CA GLN A 71 15.32 -8.33 2.40
C GLN A 71 14.35 -8.07 1.23
N GLU A 72 13.80 -9.12 0.62
CA GLU A 72 12.90 -8.99 -0.51
C GLU A 72 11.58 -8.31 -0.12
N GLU A 73 11.05 -8.63 1.07
CA GLU A 73 9.88 -7.93 1.61
C GLU A 73 10.17 -6.45 1.85
N LEU A 74 11.29 -6.10 2.50
CA LEU A 74 11.68 -4.71 2.75
C LEU A 74 11.90 -3.93 1.45
N LYS A 75 12.50 -4.54 0.43
CA LYS A 75 12.62 -3.93 -0.91
C LYS A 75 11.25 -3.65 -1.53
N ALA A 76 10.30 -4.59 -1.42
CA ALA A 76 8.95 -4.36 -1.90
C ALA A 76 8.28 -3.19 -1.15
N MET A 77 8.40 -3.13 0.18
CA MET A 77 7.88 -2.02 0.99
C MET A 77 8.50 -0.67 0.60
N LEU A 78 9.81 -0.63 0.33
CA LEU A 78 10.51 0.57 -0.13
C LEU A 78 9.93 1.10 -1.45
N ILE A 79 9.64 0.20 -2.40
CA ILE A 79 9.00 0.56 -3.68
C ILE A 79 7.61 1.13 -3.44
N TYR A 80 6.81 0.52 -2.56
CA TYR A 80 5.47 1.02 -2.23
C TYR A 80 5.49 2.40 -1.56
N ALA A 81 6.39 2.63 -0.60
CA ALA A 81 6.51 3.94 0.04
C ALA A 81 6.85 5.04 -0.98
N LYS A 82 7.80 4.77 -1.89
CA LYS A 82 8.14 5.69 -3.00
C LYS A 82 6.98 5.90 -3.96
N ALA A 83 6.20 4.86 -4.26
CA ALA A 83 5.03 4.96 -5.12
C ALA A 83 3.93 5.84 -4.49
N ILE A 84 3.75 5.80 -3.17
CA ILE A 84 2.76 6.64 -2.46
C ILE A 84 3.16 8.12 -2.52
N ILE A 85 4.44 8.44 -2.31
CA ILE A 85 4.95 9.82 -2.47
C ILE A 85 4.71 10.30 -3.91
N SER A 86 5.08 9.48 -4.90
CA SER A 86 4.84 9.80 -6.31
C SER A 86 3.35 10.01 -6.64
N PHE A 87 2.46 9.26 -6.00
CA PHE A 87 1.02 9.44 -6.14
C PHE A 87 0.57 10.79 -5.58
N ALA A 88 1.06 11.20 -4.40
CA ALA A 88 0.77 12.51 -3.83
C ALA A 88 1.27 13.66 -4.73
N ASP A 89 2.50 13.57 -5.23
CA ASP A 89 3.08 14.55 -6.16
C ASP A 89 2.23 14.71 -7.43
N ARG A 90 1.69 13.59 -7.94
CA ARG A 90 0.82 13.60 -9.12
C ARG A 90 -0.46 14.39 -8.87
N TYR A 91 -1.02 14.29 -7.67
CA TYR A 91 -2.20 15.09 -7.25
C TYR A 91 -1.84 16.54 -6.98
N ALA A 92 -0.68 16.83 -6.40
CA ALA A 92 -0.19 18.19 -6.22
C ALA A 92 -0.07 18.91 -7.57
N LYS A 93 0.56 18.26 -8.55
CA LYS A 93 0.68 18.78 -9.92
C LYS A 93 -0.70 19.00 -10.55
N LYS A 94 -1.61 18.03 -10.41
CA LYS A 94 -2.95 18.15 -11.00
C LYS A 94 -3.75 19.28 -10.38
N ALA A 95 -3.68 19.47 -9.07
CA ALA A 95 -4.35 20.55 -8.36
C ALA A 95 -3.80 21.93 -8.78
N LEU A 96 -2.48 22.02 -9.00
CA LEU A 96 -1.84 23.25 -9.50
C LEU A 96 -2.33 23.60 -10.90
N GLU A 97 -2.30 22.65 -11.83
CA GLU A 97 -2.82 22.84 -13.20
C GLU A 97 -4.29 23.31 -13.19
N MET A 98 -5.10 22.76 -12.29
CA MET A 98 -6.50 23.17 -12.14
C MET A 98 -6.63 24.57 -11.54
N ALA A 99 -5.79 24.94 -10.57
CA ALA A 99 -5.81 26.27 -9.97
C ALA A 99 -5.49 27.36 -10.99
N GLU A 100 -4.52 27.12 -11.88
CA GLU A 100 -4.12 28.06 -12.94
C GLU A 100 -5.25 28.33 -13.96
N ALA A 101 -6.11 27.35 -14.20
CA ALA A 101 -7.25 27.46 -15.11
C ALA A 101 -8.55 27.91 -14.44
N GLU A 102 -8.57 28.03 -13.11
CA GLU A 102 -9.79 28.29 -12.33
C GLU A 102 -10.14 29.80 -12.33
N LYS A 103 -11.42 30.10 -12.55
CA LYS A 103 -11.93 31.48 -12.59
C LYS A 103 -12.52 31.91 -11.26
N ASN A 104 -13.05 30.97 -10.47
CA ASN A 104 -13.58 31.27 -9.15
C ASN A 104 -12.42 31.47 -8.16
N PRO A 105 -12.24 32.68 -7.59
CA PRO A 105 -11.11 32.96 -6.70
C PRO A 105 -11.09 32.12 -5.43
N GLN A 106 -12.26 31.71 -4.93
CA GLN A 106 -12.35 30.84 -3.75
C GLN A 106 -11.87 29.42 -4.08
N ARG A 107 -12.30 28.88 -5.22
CA ARG A 107 -11.91 27.53 -5.65
C ARG A 107 -10.42 27.45 -6.00
N MET A 108 -9.88 28.50 -6.61
CA MET A 108 -8.44 28.60 -6.87
C MET A 108 -7.62 28.48 -5.58
N LYS A 109 -8.03 29.17 -4.50
CA LYS A 109 -7.36 29.09 -3.20
C LYS A 109 -7.43 27.69 -2.58
N GLU A 110 -8.57 27.00 -2.70
CA GLU A 110 -8.71 25.62 -2.24
C GLU A 110 -7.77 24.67 -2.99
N LEU A 111 -7.68 24.81 -4.32
CA LEU A 111 -6.79 23.99 -5.15
C LEU A 111 -5.31 24.26 -4.83
N GLN A 112 -4.93 25.52 -4.62
CA GLN A 112 -3.59 25.89 -4.14
C GLN A 112 -3.28 25.25 -2.79
N LYS A 113 -4.26 25.19 -1.87
CA LYS A 113 -4.09 24.51 -0.59
C LYS A 113 -3.92 23.00 -0.76
N ILE A 114 -4.65 22.37 -1.69
CA ILE A 114 -4.48 20.95 -2.01
C ILE A 114 -3.08 20.69 -2.55
N THR A 115 -2.58 21.53 -3.47
CA THR A 115 -1.21 21.45 -3.98
C THR A 115 -0.21 21.51 -2.82
N GLU A 116 -0.35 22.49 -1.93
CA GLU A 116 0.52 22.63 -0.76
C GLU A 116 0.50 21.36 0.10
N VAL A 117 -0.69 20.86 0.47
CA VAL A 117 -0.83 19.66 1.33
C VAL A 117 -0.26 18.40 0.68
N CYS A 118 -0.50 18.17 -0.61
CA CYS A 118 0.02 17.00 -1.30
C CYS A 118 1.55 17.04 -1.46
N SER A 119 2.14 18.23 -1.61
CA SER A 119 3.59 18.43 -1.74
C SER A 119 4.35 18.32 -0.41
N HIS A 120 3.68 18.25 0.75
CA HIS A 120 4.33 18.05 2.06
C HIS A 120 4.94 16.65 2.24
N SER A 121 4.80 15.77 1.24
CA SER A 121 5.32 14.40 1.27
C SER A 121 6.82 14.29 0.93
N ASN A 122 7.48 15.41 0.59
CA ASN A 122 8.90 15.52 0.25
C ASN A 122 9.73 16.16 1.37
#